data_AF-A0A3E0UBB9-F1
#
_entry.id   AF-A0A3E0UBB9-F1
#
_cell.length_a   1.000
_cell.length_b   1.000
_cell.length_c   1.000
_cell.angle_alpha   90.00
_cell.angle_beta   90.00
_cell.angle_gamma   90.00
#
_symmetry.space_group_name_H-M   'P 1'
#
loop_
_entity.id
_entity.type
_entity.pdbx_description
1 polymer ?
#
loop_
_entity_poly.entity_id
_entity_poly.type
_entity_poly.pdbx_seq_one_letter_code
_entity_poly.pdbx_strand_id
1 'polypeptide(L)'
;MDVQSAFNAGLQGFTNANQRLNETAANIVDATTITEQERSEFESQAAQAGLAGESEPNLTEEVVNLRVAEFQARASAEVIQTADETLGTLLDVTA
;
A
#
# COMPACT_ATOMS: atom_id res chain seq x y z
N MET A 1 -19.19 4.72 20.85
CA MET A 1 -18.23 4.71 19.72
C MET A 1 -19.08 4.77 18.47
N ASP A 2 -19.21 5.96 17.89
CA ASP A 2 -20.16 6.25 16.82
C ASP A 2 -19.68 5.67 15.49
N VAL A 3 -20.60 5.12 14.70
CA VAL A 3 -20.37 4.66 13.32
C VAL A 3 -19.66 5.70 12.45
N GLN A 4 -19.85 6.99 12.75
CA GLN A 4 -19.14 8.09 12.10
C GLN A 4 -17.62 8.06 12.34
N SER A 5 -17.17 7.62 13.52
CA SER A 5 -15.74 7.48 13.84
C SER A 5 -15.10 6.29 13.13
N ALA A 6 -15.81 5.16 13.04
CA ALA A 6 -15.37 3.98 12.29
C ALA A 6 -15.33 4.25 10.78
N PHE A 7 -16.33 4.94 10.24
CA PHE A 7 -16.38 5.34 8.84
C PHE A 7 -15.25 6.32 8.48
N ASN A 8 -14.99 7.32 9.32
CA ASN A 8 -13.91 8.29 9.10
C ASN A 8 -12.53 7.62 9.17
N ALA A 9 -12.33 6.72 10.15
CA ALA A 9 -11.12 5.90 10.24
C ALA A 9 -10.96 4.96 9.02
N GLY A 10 -12.05 4.38 8.52
CA GLY A 10 -12.05 3.58 7.28
C GLY A 10 -11.69 4.42 6.06
N LEU A 11 -12.24 5.62 5.91
CA LEU A 11 -11.92 6.52 4.79
C LEU A 11 -10.44 6.96 4.82
N GLN A 12 -9.94 7.31 6.00
CA GLN A 12 -8.53 7.64 6.19
C GLN A 12 -7.61 6.44 5.96
N GLY A 13 -7.99 5.25 6.43
CA GLY A 13 -7.26 4.00 6.21
C GLY A 13 -7.19 3.64 4.72
N PHE A 14 -8.31 3.77 4.02
CA PHE A 14 -8.42 3.47 2.59
C PHE A 14 -7.61 4.41 1.71
N THR A 15 -7.60 5.71 2.02
CA THR A 15 -6.80 6.71 1.29
C THR A 15 -5.30 6.49 1.50
N ASN A 16 -4.86 6.28 2.75
CA ASN A 16 -3.47 5.95 3.06
C ASN A 16 -3.02 4.63 2.41
N ALA A 17 -3.88 3.61 2.41
CA ALA A 17 -3.59 2.33 1.77
C ALA A 17 -3.45 2.47 0.24
N ASN A 18 -4.30 3.28 -0.40
CA ASN A 18 -4.17 3.58 -1.83
C ASN A 18 -2.86 4.29 -2.16
N GLN A 19 -2.46 5.28 -1.37
CA GLN A 19 -1.19 5.97 -1.58
C GLN A 19 -0.01 4.98 -1.51
N ARG A 20 0.02 4.14 -0.46
CA ARG A 20 1.06 3.11 -0.29
C ARG A 20 1.05 2.08 -1.41
N LEU A 21 -0.12 1.62 -1.85
CA LEU A 21 -0.24 0.71 -2.99
C LEU A 21 0.39 1.32 -4.25
N ASN A 22 0.17 2.61 -4.50
CA ASN A 22 0.70 3.29 -5.68
C ASN A 22 2.23 3.47 -5.61
N GLU A 23 2.75 3.84 -4.44
CA GLU A 23 4.19 3.95 -4.18
C GLU A 23 4.90 2.60 -4.35
N THR A 24 4.37 1.55 -3.71
CA THR A 24 4.94 0.20 -3.81
C THR A 24 4.83 -0.39 -5.22
N ALA A 25 3.72 -0.14 -5.94
CA ALA A 25 3.59 -0.56 -7.33
C ALA A 25 4.64 0.12 -8.22
N ALA A 26 4.91 1.41 -8.01
CA ALA A 26 5.96 2.12 -8.73
C ALA A 26 7.35 1.55 -8.42
N ASN A 27 7.65 1.27 -7.15
CA ASN A 27 8.93 0.66 -6.73
C ASN A 27 9.12 -0.74 -7.33
N ILE A 28 8.07 -1.55 -7.42
CA ILE A 28 8.12 -2.88 -8.04
C ILE A 28 8.44 -2.77 -9.54
N VAL A 29 7.82 -1.81 -10.23
CA VAL A 29 8.09 -1.56 -11.64
C VAL A 29 9.53 -1.10 -11.82
N ASP A 30 10.03 -0.19 -10.97
CA ASP A 30 11.41 0.29 -11.02
C ASP A 30 12.41 -0.86 -10.78
N ALA A 31 12.18 -1.66 -9.73
CA ALA A 31 13.00 -2.83 -9.39
C ALA A 31 12.95 -3.96 -10.44
N THR A 32 11.88 -4.02 -11.25
CA THR A 32 11.72 -5.02 -12.34
C THR A 32 12.18 -4.50 -13.70
N THR A 33 12.11 -3.19 -13.93
CA THR A 33 12.45 -2.56 -15.21
C THR A 33 13.96 -2.35 -15.36
N ILE A 34 14.71 -2.33 -14.27
CA ILE A 34 16.18 -2.38 -14.32
C ILE A 34 16.60 -3.72 -14.97
N THR A 35 17.01 -3.63 -16.23
CA THR A 35 17.54 -4.74 -17.00
C THR A 35 18.84 -5.24 -16.34
N GLU A 36 19.11 -6.56 -16.33
CA GLU A 36 20.36 -7.12 -15.77
C GLU A 36 21.64 -6.46 -16.31
N GLN A 37 21.58 -5.90 -17.52
CA GLN A 37 22.64 -5.10 -18.15
C GLN A 37 22.90 -3.75 -17.44
N GLU A 38 21.86 -3.02 -17.06
CA GLU A 38 21.98 -1.72 -16.37
C GLU A 38 22.35 -1.90 -14.89
N ARG A 39 21.84 -2.96 -14.23
CA ARG A 39 22.28 -3.35 -12.88
C ARG A 39 23.78 -3.63 -12.83
N SER A 40 24.31 -4.34 -13.83
CA SER A 40 25.74 -4.65 -13.90
C SER A 40 26.62 -3.41 -14.11
N GLU A 41 26.16 -2.43 -14.89
CA GLU A 41 26.86 -1.15 -15.11
C GLU A 41 26.77 -0.22 -13.89
N PHE A 42 25.66 -0.24 -13.15
CA PHE A 42 25.48 0.54 -11.92
C PHE A 42 26.24 -0.06 -10.73
N GLU A 43 26.21 -1.39 -10.54
CA GLU A 43 27.00 -2.06 -9.50
C GLU A 43 28.51 -1.89 -9.71
N SER A 44 28.98 -1.96 -10.96
CA SER A 44 30.40 -1.77 -11.28
C SER A 44 30.86 -0.32 -11.05
N GLN A 45 30.02 0.68 -11.28
CA GLN A 45 30.30 2.09 -10.97
C GLN A 45 30.16 2.42 -9.48
N ALA A 46 29.15 1.87 -8.78
CA ALA A 46 28.94 2.05 -7.35
C ALA A 46 30.03 1.37 -6.50
N ALA A 47 30.51 0.20 -6.93
CA ALA A 47 31.67 -0.47 -6.34
C ALA A 47 32.97 0.33 -6.53
N GLN A 48 33.12 1.04 -7.66
CA GLN A 48 34.25 1.95 -7.90
C GLN A 48 34.16 3.26 -7.11
N ALA A 49 32.95 3.73 -6.80
CA ALA A 49 32.69 4.94 -6.03
C ALA A 49 32.60 4.72 -4.50
N GLY A 50 32.67 3.46 -4.02
CA GLY A 50 32.60 3.13 -2.59
C GLY A 50 31.21 3.29 -1.97
N LEU A 51 30.16 3.36 -2.79
CA LEU A 51 28.75 3.58 -2.40
C LEU A 51 27.94 2.28 -2.33
N ALA A 52 28.61 1.12 -2.25
CA ALA A 52 28.04 -0.22 -2.35
C ALA A 52 27.17 -0.65 -1.13
N GLY A 53 26.35 0.24 -0.58
CA GLY A 53 25.49 -0.02 0.57
C GLY A 53 24.15 0.70 0.55
N GLU A 54 23.80 1.42 -0.53
CA GLU A 54 22.47 1.99 -0.67
C GLU A 54 21.53 0.86 -1.12
N SER A 55 20.83 0.25 -0.14
CA SER A 55 19.94 -0.88 -0.31
C SER A 55 18.97 -0.66 -1.47
N GLU A 56 19.21 -1.34 -2.60
CA GLU A 56 18.19 -1.49 -3.64
C GLU A 56 16.90 -2.00 -2.97
N PRO A 57 15.72 -1.45 -3.31
CA PRO A 57 14.45 -1.94 -2.79
C PRO A 57 14.32 -3.42 -3.13
N ASN A 58 14.26 -4.26 -2.09
CA ASN A 58 14.15 -5.70 -2.29
C ASN A 58 12.76 -5.99 -2.87
N LEU A 59 12.71 -6.46 -4.12
CA LEU A 59 11.47 -6.79 -4.81
C LEU A 59 10.52 -7.67 -3.97
N THR A 60 11.07 -8.58 -3.15
CA THR A 60 10.29 -9.44 -2.25
C THR A 60 9.60 -8.64 -1.16
N GLU A 61 10.31 -7.67 -0.56
CA GLU A 61 9.78 -6.79 0.47
C GLU A 61 8.70 -5.87 -0.09
N GLU A 62 8.92 -5.30 -1.27
CA GLU A 62 7.92 -4.47 -1.95
C GLU A 62 6.66 -5.28 -2.32
N VAL A 63 6.78 -6.51 -2.82
CA VAL A 63 5.60 -7.36 -3.09
C VAL A 63 4.81 -7.67 -1.81
N VAL A 64 5.49 -7.91 -0.69
CA VAL A 64 4.83 -8.11 0.60
C VAL A 64 4.15 -6.83 1.07
N ASN A 65 4.81 -5.68 0.97
CA ASN A 65 4.24 -4.37 1.29
C ASN A 65 2.99 -4.08 0.45
N LEU A 66 2.99 -4.45 -0.83
CA LEU A 66 1.84 -4.31 -1.72
C LEU A 66 0.65 -5.12 -1.20
N ARG A 67 0.89 -6.37 -0.76
CA ARG A 67 -0.15 -7.22 -0.18
C ARG A 67 -0.68 -6.67 1.13
N VAL A 68 0.18 -6.17 2.01
CA VAL A 68 -0.24 -5.56 3.28
C VAL A 68 -1.14 -4.34 3.01
N ALA A 69 -0.75 -3.49 2.07
CA ALA A 69 -1.54 -2.33 1.68
C ALA A 69 -2.89 -2.73 1.04
N GLU A 70 -2.91 -3.78 0.21
CA GLU A 70 -4.15 -4.36 -0.35
C GLU A 70 -5.10 -4.85 0.76
N PHE A 71 -4.58 -5.61 1.74
CA PHE A 71 -5.37 -6.06 2.88
C PHE A 71 -5.89 -4.89 3.72
N GLN A 72 -5.07 -3.86 3.93
CA GLN A 72 -5.46 -2.67 4.68
C GLN A 72 -6.56 -1.88 3.96
N ALA A 73 -6.47 -1.76 2.63
CA ALA A 73 -7.52 -1.16 1.82
C ALA A 73 -8.82 -1.97 1.91
N ARG A 74 -8.74 -3.31 1.82
CA ARG A 74 -9.90 -4.19 1.92
C ARG A 74 -10.58 -4.13 3.28
N ALA A 75 -9.82 -4.18 4.37
CA ALA A 75 -10.35 -4.03 5.72
C ALA A 75 -11.03 -2.67 5.92
N SER A 76 -10.44 -1.60 5.38
CA SER A 76 -11.02 -0.26 5.43
C SER A 76 -12.34 -0.17 4.66
N ALA A 77 -12.43 -0.83 3.50
CA ALA A 77 -13.66 -0.93 2.71
C ALA A 77 -14.75 -1.72 3.45
N GLU A 78 -14.39 -2.81 4.14
CA GLU A 78 -15.32 -3.63 4.93
C GLU A 78 -15.87 -2.86 6.15
N VAL A 79 -15.05 -2.03 6.80
CA VAL A 79 -15.50 -1.12 7.86
C VAL A 79 -16.47 -0.07 7.31
N ILE A 80 -16.18 0.50 6.14
CA ILE A 80 -17.08 1.45 5.47
C ILE A 80 -18.43 0.78 5.15
N GLN A 81 -18.40 -0.43 4.58
CA GLN A 81 -19.60 -1.18 4.23
C GLN A 81 -20.42 -1.55 5.48
N THR A 82 -19.77 -2.02 6.54
CA THR A 82 -20.44 -2.37 7.79
C THR A 82 -21.02 -1.13 8.48
N ALA A 83 -20.32 0.01 8.40
CA ALA A 83 -20.85 1.29 8.88
C ALA A 83 -22.10 1.74 8.09
N ASP A 84 -22.13 1.53 6.77
CA ASP A 84 -23.29 1.83 5.93
C ASP A 84 -24.47 0.89 6.23
N GLU A 85 -24.21 -0.41 6.37
CA GLU A 85 -25.22 -1.43 6.65
C GLU A 85 -25.82 -1.27 8.07
N THR A 86 -24.99 -0.90 9.06
CA THR A 86 -25.48 -0.56 10.41
C THR A 86 -26.29 0.74 10.41
N LEU A 87 -25.95 1.73 9.58
CA LEU A 87 -26.73 2.95 9.45
C LEU A 87 -28.06 2.70 8.72
N GLY A 88 -28.06 1.86 7.69
CA GLY A 88 -29.27 1.41 6.98
C GLY A 88 -30.21 0.61 7.87
N THR A 89 -29.69 -0.30 8.69
CA THR A 89 -30.51 -1.06 9.66
C THR A 89 -31.08 -0.19 10.77
N LEU A 90 -30.35 0.83 11.25
CA LEU A 90 -30.90 1.80 12.22
C LEU A 90 -32.02 2.65 11.61
N LEU A 91 -31.92 3.03 10.33
CA LEU A 91 -32.99 3.75 9.63
C LEU A 91 -34.25 2.89 9.48
N ASP A 92 -34.09 1.61 9.09
CA ASP A 92 -35.21 0.68 8.86
C ASP A 92 -36.00 0.37 10.14
N VAL A 93 -35.34 0.37 11.30
CA VAL A 93 -36.00 0.15 12.61
C VAL A 93 -36.75 1.40 13.11
N THR A 94 -36.46 2.58 12.56
CA THR A 94 -37.12 3.85 12.93
C THR A 94 -38.29 4.26 12.02
N ALA A 95 -38.51 3.56 10.90
CA ALA A 95 -39.62 3.77 9.96
C ALA A 95 -40.85 2.94 10.33
#